data_AF-A0A1Y6G7U9-F1
#
_entry.id   AF-A0A1Y6G7U9-F1
#
_cell.length_a   1.000
_cell.length_b   1.000
_cell.length_c   1.000
_cell.angle_alpha   90.00
_cell.angle_beta   90.00
_cell.angle_gamma   90.00
#
_symmetry.space_group_name_H-M   'P 1'
#
loop_
_entity.id
_entity.type
_entity.pdbx_description
1 polymer ?
#
loop_
_entity_poly.entity_id
_entity_poly.type
_entity_poly.pdbx_seq_one_letter_code
_entity_poly.pdbx_strand_id
1 'polypeptide(L)'
;MLGFAEDYLGRVRSAKNDNDIIVLLGRLAHELGYRSGYLIEYANALNDAVSVLDSSHAREGWWDRYVSSGLRQSTKSLQDILRQGEVHYLGKDRFSGPRDPLLHFMERVDMVDAAVVPISYETESAGIIALCGGKVLSRSEESALQLVCYSLFSRARSLRINGIKTASATLTPREQEVMLLSSEGLTSQEIAERLGMSARTVNQHLDNVSDKLGTRNRVHSVAQAIRLKMLQ
;
A
#
# COMPACT_ATOMS: atom_id res chain seq x y z
N MET A 1 -13.73 -22.69 12.51
CA MET A 1 -12.80 -21.73 11.87
C MET A 1 -12.51 -22.02 10.40
N LEU A 2 -12.37 -23.27 9.96
CA LEU A 2 -12.16 -23.61 8.53
C LEU A 2 -13.23 -23.01 7.60
N GLY A 3 -14.52 -23.19 7.90
CA GLY A 3 -15.60 -22.62 7.07
C GLY A 3 -15.63 -21.08 7.02
N PHE A 4 -15.20 -20.40 8.09
CA PHE A 4 -15.03 -18.95 8.10
C PHE A 4 -13.91 -18.52 7.14
N ALA A 5 -12.76 -19.19 7.20
CA ALA A 5 -11.64 -18.89 6.32
C ALA A 5 -11.99 -19.19 4.85
N GLU A 6 -12.63 -20.32 4.55
CA GLU A 6 -13.04 -20.70 3.19
C GLU A 6 -14.00 -19.68 2.56
N ASP A 7 -15.02 -19.24 3.30
CA ASP A 7 -15.95 -18.20 2.83
C ASP A 7 -15.22 -16.88 2.54
N TYR A 8 -14.32 -16.45 3.43
CA TYR A 8 -13.51 -15.26 3.20
C TYR A 8 -12.61 -15.38 1.98
N LEU A 9 -11.95 -16.52 1.79
CA LEU A 9 -11.10 -16.76 0.62
C LEU A 9 -11.90 -16.64 -0.69
N GLY A 10 -13.15 -17.12 -0.71
CA GLY A 10 -14.06 -16.93 -1.84
C GLY A 10 -14.34 -15.46 -2.14
N ARG A 11 -14.63 -14.66 -1.10
CA ARG A 11 -14.87 -13.21 -1.22
C ARG A 11 -13.62 -12.44 -1.66
N VAL A 12 -12.45 -12.80 -1.13
CA VAL A 12 -11.17 -12.18 -1.53
C VAL A 12 -10.89 -12.42 -3.01
N ARG A 13 -11.14 -13.62 -3.52
CA ARG A 13 -10.93 -13.95 -4.94
C ARG A 13 -11.79 -13.09 -5.88
N SER A 14 -12.98 -12.67 -5.45
CA SER A 14 -13.90 -11.86 -6.27
C SER A 14 -13.61 -10.35 -6.24
N ALA A 15 -12.77 -9.87 -5.31
CA ALA A 15 -12.37 -8.46 -5.23
C ALA A 15 -11.71 -7.99 -6.53
N LYS A 16 -12.10 -6.82 -7.06
CA LYS A 16 -11.67 -6.31 -8.36
C LYS A 16 -10.80 -5.05 -8.28
N ASN A 17 -10.79 -4.38 -7.13
CA ASN A 17 -10.06 -3.14 -6.90
C ASN A 17 -9.76 -2.97 -5.40
N ASP A 18 -9.02 -1.91 -5.07
CA ASP A 18 -8.62 -1.60 -3.69
C ASP A 18 -9.82 -1.31 -2.77
N ASN A 19 -10.92 -0.74 -3.29
CA ASN A 19 -12.12 -0.49 -2.49
C ASN A 19 -12.77 -1.80 -2.02
N ASP A 20 -12.81 -2.83 -2.88
CA ASP A 20 -13.28 -4.15 -2.48
C ASP A 20 -12.40 -4.73 -1.36
N ILE A 21 -11.07 -4.55 -1.45
CA ILE A 21 -10.13 -4.97 -0.41
C ILE A 21 -10.38 -4.24 0.91
N ILE A 22 -10.57 -2.92 0.87
CA ILE A 22 -10.86 -2.07 2.03
C ILE A 22 -12.14 -2.53 2.74
N VAL A 23 -13.21 -2.78 1.97
CA VAL A 23 -14.49 -3.25 2.51
C VAL A 23 -14.36 -4.64 3.15
N LEU A 24 -13.65 -5.56 2.49
CA LEU A 24 -13.41 -6.90 3.03
C LEU A 24 -12.56 -6.86 4.30
N LEU A 25 -11.55 -5.99 4.36
CA LEU A 25 -10.70 -5.81 5.53
C LEU A 25 -11.49 -5.26 6.72
N GLY A 26 -12.36 -4.26 6.50
CA GLY A 26 -13.23 -3.74 7.54
C GLY A 26 -14.22 -4.78 8.05
N ARG A 27 -14.80 -5.58 7.15
CA ARG A 27 -15.70 -6.66 7.53
C ARG A 27 -14.97 -7.75 8.34
N LEU A 28 -13.78 -8.16 7.91
CA LEU A 28 -12.93 -9.10 8.63
C LEU A 28 -12.65 -8.63 10.05
N ALA A 29 -12.29 -7.34 10.20
CA ALA A 29 -12.06 -6.73 11.50
C ALA A 29 -13.30 -6.86 12.39
N HIS A 30 -14.47 -6.43 11.90
CA HIS A 30 -15.71 -6.47 12.68
C HIS A 30 -16.16 -7.89 13.05
N GLU A 31 -16.08 -8.84 12.12
CA GLU A 31 -16.47 -10.24 12.39
C GLU A 31 -15.58 -10.89 13.45
N LEU A 32 -14.31 -10.49 13.55
CA LEU A 32 -13.39 -10.95 14.61
C LEU A 32 -13.46 -10.10 15.89
N GLY A 33 -14.30 -9.07 15.95
CA GLY A 33 -14.50 -8.21 17.13
C GLY A 33 -13.54 -7.03 17.25
N TYR A 34 -12.89 -6.65 16.15
CA TYR A 34 -12.07 -5.44 16.04
C TYR A 34 -12.88 -4.28 15.45
N ARG A 35 -12.36 -3.05 15.59
CA ARG A 35 -13.06 -1.84 15.13
C ARG A 35 -12.79 -1.53 13.67
N SER A 36 -11.60 -1.85 13.17
CA SER A 36 -11.18 -1.55 11.80
C SER A 36 -9.91 -2.33 11.46
N GLY A 37 -9.51 -2.34 10.20
CA GLY A 37 -8.23 -2.89 9.77
C GLY A 37 -7.52 -2.00 8.77
N TYR A 38 -6.21 -2.14 8.69
CA TYR A 38 -5.39 -1.51 7.66
C TYR A 38 -4.32 -2.46 7.13
N LEU A 39 -3.92 -2.25 5.89
CA LEU A 39 -2.91 -2.99 5.16
C LEU A 39 -1.84 -2.01 4.72
N ILE A 40 -0.57 -2.38 4.93
CA ILE A 40 0.57 -1.66 4.40
C ILE A 40 1.44 -2.62 3.64
N GLU A 41 1.64 -2.37 2.35
CA GLU A 41 2.65 -3.03 1.55
C GLU A 41 3.92 -2.19 1.54
N TYR A 42 5.04 -2.81 1.90
CA TYR A 42 6.33 -2.14 1.93
C TYR A 42 7.21 -2.49 0.72
N ALA A 43 8.19 -1.64 0.44
CA ALA A 43 9.33 -1.87 -0.43
C ALA A 43 10.61 -1.30 0.20
N ASN A 44 11.75 -1.54 -0.46
CA ASN A 44 13.06 -0.98 -0.10
C ASN A 44 13.41 -1.28 1.36
N ALA A 45 13.37 -2.56 1.74
CA ALA A 45 13.65 -3.02 3.12
C ALA A 45 12.80 -2.29 4.18
N LEU A 46 11.51 -2.08 3.88
CA LEU A 46 10.53 -1.39 4.75
C LEU A 46 10.70 0.13 4.84
N ASN A 47 11.54 0.73 3.99
CA ASN A 47 11.71 2.18 3.95
C ASN A 47 10.57 2.89 3.22
N ASP A 48 9.86 2.22 2.32
CA ASP A 48 8.80 2.86 1.53
C ASP A 48 7.50 2.06 1.63
N ALA A 49 6.38 2.75 1.85
CA ALA A 49 5.07 2.14 1.67
C ALA A 49 4.66 2.26 0.20
N VAL A 50 4.43 1.13 -0.44
CA VAL A 50 3.95 1.02 -1.81
C VAL A 50 2.44 1.19 -1.89
N SER A 51 1.74 0.67 -0.89
CA SER A 51 0.29 0.77 -0.79
C SER A 51 -0.13 0.82 0.68
N VAL A 52 -1.10 1.68 0.98
CA VAL A 52 -1.75 1.77 2.29
C VAL A 52 -3.25 1.75 2.05
N LEU A 53 -3.91 0.71 2.54
CA LEU A 53 -5.36 0.55 2.47
C LEU A 53 -5.91 0.54 3.89
N ASP A 54 -6.95 1.32 4.15
CA ASP A 54 -7.49 1.48 5.50
C ASP A 54 -9.01 1.45 5.47
N SER A 55 -9.61 0.61 6.31
CA SER A 55 -11.06 0.47 6.43
C SER A 55 -11.73 1.58 7.25
N SER A 56 -10.96 2.45 7.89
CA SER A 56 -11.47 3.57 8.66
C SER A 56 -11.33 4.87 7.88
N HIS A 57 -12.46 5.44 7.45
CA HIS A 57 -12.48 6.76 6.81
C HIS A 57 -11.96 7.88 7.71
N ALA A 58 -12.09 7.74 9.04
CA ALA A 58 -11.56 8.71 10.00
C ALA A 58 -10.02 8.81 9.97
N ARG A 59 -9.34 7.83 9.36
CA ARG A 59 -7.89 7.79 9.22
C ARG A 59 -7.39 8.23 7.84
N GLU A 60 -8.20 8.84 6.99
CA GLU A 60 -7.72 9.30 5.68
C GLU A 60 -6.43 10.14 5.81
N GLY A 61 -5.41 9.81 4.99
CA GLY A 61 -4.10 10.46 4.99
C GLY A 61 -3.25 10.26 6.25
N TRP A 62 -3.57 9.30 7.13
CA TRP A 62 -2.81 9.10 8.37
C TRP A 62 -1.35 8.74 8.12
N TRP A 63 -1.08 7.95 7.08
CA TRP A 63 0.28 7.51 6.74
C TRP A 63 1.19 8.69 6.41
N ASP A 64 0.71 9.64 5.61
CA ASP A 64 1.50 10.82 5.24
C ASP A 64 1.77 11.71 6.45
N ARG A 65 0.80 11.85 7.37
CA ARG A 65 1.00 12.54 8.66
C ARG A 65 2.00 11.80 9.55
N TYR A 66 1.94 10.47 9.57
CA TYR A 66 2.87 9.64 10.33
C TYR A 66 4.32 9.79 9.82
N VAL A 67 4.53 9.80 8.51
CA VAL A 67 5.85 9.99 7.90
C VAL A 67 6.35 11.43 8.08
N SER A 68 5.53 12.43 7.78
CA SER A 68 5.93 13.85 7.86
C SER A 68 6.17 14.35 9.28
N SER A 69 5.64 13.68 10.30
CA SER A 69 5.88 14.01 11.71
C SER A 69 7.21 13.47 12.26
N GLY A 70 7.97 12.70 11.48
CA GLY A 70 9.24 12.11 11.91
C GLY A 70 9.09 10.93 12.88
N LEU A 71 7.85 10.54 13.22
CA LEU A 71 7.54 9.46 14.16
C LEU A 71 8.02 8.07 13.67
N ARG A 72 8.31 7.92 12.38
CA ARG A 72 8.75 6.64 11.79
C ARG A 72 10.10 6.13 12.31
N GLN A 73 10.98 7.02 12.78
CA GLN A 73 12.33 6.61 13.23
C GLN A 73 12.32 5.73 14.49
N SER A 74 11.18 5.60 15.18
CA SER A 74 11.04 4.75 16.37
C SER A 74 10.67 3.28 16.07
N THR A 75 10.56 2.87 14.81
CA THR A 75 9.92 1.59 14.44
C THR A 75 10.86 0.37 14.45
N LYS A 76 11.74 0.21 15.46
CA LYS A 76 12.49 -1.05 15.66
C LYS A 76 11.55 -2.26 15.79
N SER A 77 10.37 -2.04 16.37
CA SER A 77 9.35 -3.07 16.61
C SER A 77 8.84 -3.76 15.34
N LEU A 78 8.72 -3.07 14.19
CA LEU A 78 8.11 -3.66 13.00
C LEU A 78 8.99 -4.71 12.32
N GLN A 79 10.31 -4.48 12.27
CA GLN A 79 11.25 -5.46 11.72
C GLN A 79 11.23 -6.77 12.53
N ASP A 80 11.15 -6.65 13.86
CA ASP A 80 11.09 -7.80 14.74
C ASP A 80 9.76 -8.57 14.59
N ILE A 81 8.63 -7.86 14.46
CA ILE A 81 7.33 -8.46 14.16
C ILE A 81 7.38 -9.25 12.84
N LEU A 82 7.93 -8.65 11.78
CA LEU A 82 8.03 -9.32 10.47
C LEU A 82 8.94 -10.55 10.50
N ARG A 83 10.03 -10.53 11.30
CA ARG A 83 10.92 -11.68 11.47
C ARG A 83 10.27 -12.84 12.21
N GLN A 84 9.38 -12.57 13.16
CA GLN A 84 8.71 -13.61 13.95
C GLN A 84 7.72 -14.43 13.11
N GLY A 85 7.04 -13.81 12.14
CA GLY A 85 6.12 -14.49 11.24
C GLY A 85 4.78 -14.93 11.86
N GLU A 86 4.58 -14.70 13.15
CA GLU A 86 3.36 -15.00 13.90
C GLU A 86 2.47 -13.76 14.09
N VAL A 87 1.20 -13.95 14.42
CA VAL A 87 0.32 -12.83 14.79
C VAL A 87 0.87 -12.18 16.06
N HIS A 88 1.08 -10.87 15.99
CA HIS A 88 1.66 -10.10 17.09
C HIS A 88 0.64 -9.10 17.63
N TYR A 89 0.49 -9.04 18.96
CA TYR A 89 -0.43 -8.12 19.61
C TYR A 89 0.30 -6.91 20.15
N LEU A 90 -0.11 -5.74 19.69
CA LEU A 90 0.39 -4.46 20.14
C LEU A 90 -0.52 -3.90 21.23
N GLY A 91 0.08 -3.43 22.33
CA GLY A 91 -0.61 -2.74 23.43
C GLY A 91 0.14 -1.49 23.89
N LYS A 92 -0.37 -0.85 24.95
CA LYS A 92 0.21 0.38 25.51
C LYS A 92 1.63 0.21 26.08
N ASP A 93 2.02 -1.01 26.38
CA ASP A 93 3.33 -1.39 26.92
C ASP A 93 4.50 -1.10 25.97
N ARG A 94 4.23 -0.96 24.65
CA ARG A 94 5.27 -0.62 23.67
C ARG A 94 5.73 0.84 23.67
N PHE A 95 5.03 1.72 24.41
CA PHE A 95 5.33 3.14 24.45
C PHE A 95 6.17 3.49 25.68
N SER A 96 7.02 4.51 25.54
CA SER A 96 7.92 4.97 26.60
C SER A 96 7.22 5.61 27.81
N GLY A 97 5.91 5.86 27.71
CA GLY A 97 5.06 6.37 28.77
C GLY A 97 4.04 7.39 28.28
N PRO A 98 3.34 8.09 29.19
CA PRO A 98 2.27 9.03 28.84
C PRO A 98 2.70 10.23 28.00
N ARG A 99 4.01 10.54 27.95
CA ARG A 99 4.56 11.65 27.14
C ARG A 99 5.08 11.22 25.78
N ASP A 100 4.93 9.94 25.43
CA ASP A 100 5.41 9.41 24.16
C ASP A 100 4.65 10.06 22.98
N PRO A 101 5.33 10.77 22.06
CA PRO A 101 4.69 11.39 20.91
C PRO A 101 3.97 10.39 19.99
N LEU A 102 4.48 9.16 19.91
CA LEU A 102 3.86 8.10 19.12
C LEU A 102 2.56 7.64 19.77
N LEU A 103 2.51 7.50 21.09
CA LEU A 103 1.27 7.16 21.81
C LEU A 103 0.17 8.17 21.51
N HIS A 104 0.45 9.46 21.65
CA HIS A 104 -0.52 10.52 21.37
C HIS A 104 -1.01 10.51 19.91
N PHE A 105 -0.12 10.21 18.97
CA PHE A 105 -0.51 10.03 17.58
C PHE A 105 -1.46 8.83 17.43
N MET A 106 -1.07 7.67 17.96
CA MET A 106 -1.82 6.42 17.85
C MET A 106 -3.17 6.48 18.56
N GLU A 107 -3.30 7.24 19.66
CA GLU A 107 -4.58 7.50 20.32
C GLU A 107 -5.53 8.29 19.40
N ARG A 108 -5.03 9.33 18.72
CA ARG A 108 -5.85 10.14 17.80
C ARG A 108 -6.35 9.36 16.58
N VAL A 109 -5.59 8.36 16.13
CA VAL A 109 -5.97 7.52 14.99
C VAL A 109 -6.56 6.18 15.42
N ASP A 110 -6.77 5.93 16.71
CA ASP A 110 -7.33 4.68 17.23
C ASP A 110 -6.52 3.42 16.80
N MET A 111 -5.19 3.52 16.89
CA MET A 111 -4.22 2.45 16.56
C MET A 111 -3.34 2.08 17.76
N VAL A 112 -3.84 2.31 18.98
CA VAL A 112 -3.13 1.94 20.21
C VAL A 112 -3.05 0.44 20.32
N ASP A 113 -4.17 -0.27 20.34
CA ASP A 113 -4.18 -1.73 20.43
C ASP A 113 -4.43 -2.33 19.05
N ALA A 114 -3.67 -3.36 18.68
CA ALA A 114 -3.88 -4.04 17.40
C ALA A 114 -3.35 -5.47 17.39
N ALA A 115 -4.04 -6.35 16.66
CA ALA A 115 -3.46 -7.60 16.20
C ALA A 115 -2.81 -7.37 14.83
N VAL A 116 -1.52 -7.68 14.70
CA VAL A 116 -0.71 -7.46 13.52
C VAL A 116 -0.33 -8.79 12.91
N VAL A 117 -0.69 -9.00 11.65
CA VAL A 117 -0.29 -10.13 10.85
C VAL A 117 0.89 -9.71 9.97
N PRO A 118 2.10 -10.24 10.22
CA PRO A 118 3.21 -10.07 9.30
C PRO A 118 2.98 -10.90 8.04
N ILE A 119 3.20 -10.29 6.88
CA ILE A 119 3.13 -10.97 5.59
C ILE A 119 4.54 -11.02 5.03
N SER A 120 5.06 -12.21 4.74
CA SER A 120 6.34 -12.39 4.05
C SER A 120 6.11 -12.95 2.64
N TYR A 121 6.90 -12.47 1.67
CA TYR A 121 6.86 -12.92 0.27
C TYR A 121 8.31 -12.96 -0.23
N GLU A 122 8.88 -14.16 -0.39
CA GLU A 122 10.28 -14.39 -0.77
C GLU A 122 11.30 -13.65 0.14
N THR A 123 12.58 -13.56 -0.26
CA THR A 123 13.69 -13.08 0.58
C THR A 123 13.71 -11.57 0.87
N GLU A 124 12.78 -10.77 0.32
CA GLU A 124 12.80 -9.30 0.44
C GLU A 124 11.85 -8.69 1.48
N SER A 125 11.05 -9.52 2.17
CA SER A 125 10.00 -9.14 3.16
C SER A 125 8.80 -8.35 2.59
N ALA A 126 7.60 -8.81 2.95
CA ALA A 126 6.34 -8.17 2.55
C ALA A 126 5.68 -7.44 3.74
N GLY A 127 4.47 -6.95 3.51
CA GLY A 127 3.81 -5.96 4.33
C GLY A 127 3.22 -6.44 5.66
N ILE A 128 2.31 -5.64 6.20
CA ILE A 128 1.48 -6.02 7.35
C ILE A 128 0.01 -5.85 7.03
N ILE A 129 -0.82 -6.64 7.70
CA ILE A 129 -2.23 -6.33 7.92
C ILE A 129 -2.44 -6.24 9.42
N ALA A 130 -3.10 -5.18 9.89
CA ALA A 130 -3.38 -4.99 11.29
C ALA A 130 -4.88 -4.75 11.52
N LEU A 131 -5.41 -5.35 12.58
CA LEU A 131 -6.78 -5.14 13.07
C LEU A 131 -6.73 -4.32 14.36
N CYS A 132 -7.34 -3.14 14.37
CA CYS A 132 -7.31 -2.21 15.50
C CYS A 132 -8.35 -2.59 16.56
N GLY A 133 -7.88 -2.83 17.78
CA GLY A 133 -8.67 -3.26 18.93
C GLY A 133 -7.87 -4.14 19.90
N GLY A 134 -8.20 -4.07 21.19
CA GLY A 134 -7.53 -4.80 22.26
C GLY A 134 -8.19 -6.16 22.53
N LYS A 135 -8.26 -7.03 21.52
CA LYS A 135 -8.76 -8.40 21.66
C LYS A 135 -7.63 -9.38 21.35
N VAL A 136 -7.50 -10.43 22.16
CA VAL A 136 -6.63 -11.58 21.87
C VAL A 136 -7.49 -12.68 21.28
N LEU A 137 -7.04 -13.26 20.16
CA LEU A 137 -7.76 -14.32 19.46
C LEU A 137 -7.31 -15.70 19.98
N SER A 138 -8.17 -16.70 19.82
CA SER A 138 -7.77 -18.09 19.99
C SER A 138 -6.78 -18.50 18.89
N ARG A 139 -5.95 -19.53 19.14
CA ARG A 139 -5.04 -20.07 18.11
C ARG A 139 -5.74 -20.40 16.79
N SER A 140 -6.98 -20.91 16.87
CA SER A 140 -7.77 -21.25 15.68
C SER A 140 -8.22 -20.01 14.89
N GLU A 141 -8.52 -18.91 15.58
CA GLU A 141 -8.83 -17.61 14.97
C GLU A 141 -7.57 -16.97 14.39
N GLU A 142 -6.42 -17.06 15.07
CA GLU A 142 -5.14 -16.57 14.56
C GLU A 142 -4.72 -17.26 13.26
N SER A 143 -4.81 -18.59 13.20
CA SER A 143 -4.50 -19.33 11.97
C SER A 143 -5.43 -18.96 10.81
N ALA A 144 -6.73 -18.78 11.10
CA ALA A 144 -7.70 -18.32 10.10
C ALA A 144 -7.41 -16.88 9.65
N LEU A 145 -7.12 -15.99 10.61
CA LEU A 145 -6.77 -14.59 10.37
C LEU A 145 -5.53 -14.50 9.49
N GLN A 146 -4.47 -15.25 9.81
CA GLN A 146 -3.27 -15.32 8.97
C GLN A 146 -3.61 -15.72 7.54
N LEU A 147 -4.29 -16.86 7.35
CA LEU A 147 -4.64 -17.35 6.01
C LEU A 147 -5.44 -16.32 5.20
N VAL A 148 -6.45 -15.69 5.81
CA VAL A 148 -7.26 -14.66 5.15
C VAL A 148 -6.43 -13.41 4.84
N CYS A 149 -5.58 -12.97 5.77
CA CYS A 149 -4.69 -11.82 5.57
C CYS A 149 -3.68 -12.05 4.46
N TYR A 150 -3.06 -13.23 4.38
CA TYR A 150 -2.19 -13.61 3.26
C TYR A 150 -2.93 -13.56 1.92
N SER A 151 -4.17 -14.05 1.89
CA SER A 151 -4.99 -13.99 0.67
C SER A 151 -5.37 -12.55 0.29
N LEU A 152 -5.80 -11.74 1.26
CA LEU A 152 -6.11 -10.32 1.05
C LEU A 152 -4.91 -9.56 0.50
N PHE A 153 -3.75 -9.75 1.13
CA PHE A 153 -2.51 -9.11 0.73
C PHE A 153 -2.08 -9.53 -0.68
N SER A 154 -2.09 -10.83 -0.96
CA SER A 154 -1.77 -11.38 -2.28
C SER A 154 -2.72 -10.84 -3.36
N ARG A 155 -4.02 -10.74 -3.06
CA ARG A 155 -5.00 -10.18 -4.00
C ARG A 155 -4.78 -8.70 -4.24
N ALA A 156 -4.61 -7.90 -3.20
CA ALA A 156 -4.34 -6.46 -3.31
C ALA A 156 -3.09 -6.20 -4.15
N ARG A 157 -2.00 -6.92 -3.87
CA ARG A 157 -0.75 -6.87 -4.64
C ARG A 157 -0.98 -7.28 -6.11
N SER A 158 -1.71 -8.36 -6.37
CA SER A 158 -2.01 -8.82 -7.71
C SER A 158 -2.83 -7.80 -8.52
N LEU A 159 -3.89 -7.24 -7.91
CA LEU A 159 -4.71 -6.19 -8.53
C LEU A 159 -3.87 -4.96 -8.88
N ARG A 160 -3.02 -4.52 -7.96
CA ARG A 160 -2.09 -3.41 -8.17
C ARG A 160 -1.11 -3.71 -9.31
N ILE A 161 -0.40 -4.85 -9.27
CA ILE A 161 0.57 -5.23 -10.31
C ILE A 161 -0.11 -5.35 -11.68
N ASN A 162 -1.31 -5.93 -11.75
CA ASN A 162 -2.06 -6.02 -13.00
C ASN A 162 -2.51 -4.64 -13.48
N GLY A 163 -2.98 -3.76 -12.60
CA GLY A 163 -3.29 -2.38 -12.93
C GLY A 163 -2.09 -1.63 -13.52
N ILE A 164 -0.90 -1.82 -12.94
CA ILE A 164 0.36 -1.27 -13.44
C ILE A 164 0.70 -1.83 -14.82
N LYS A 165 0.61 -3.16 -15.00
CA LYS A 165 0.87 -3.81 -16.29
C LYS A 165 -0.08 -3.33 -17.37
N THR A 166 -1.37 -3.22 -17.08
CA THR A 166 -2.37 -2.71 -18.02
C THR A 166 -2.10 -1.25 -18.37
N ALA A 167 -1.83 -0.39 -17.38
CA ALA A 167 -1.47 1.01 -17.63
C ALA A 167 -0.19 1.14 -18.47
N SER A 168 0.85 0.36 -18.16
CA SER A 168 2.09 0.31 -18.96
C SER A 168 1.84 -0.18 -20.39
N ALA A 169 1.01 -1.22 -20.57
CA ALA A 169 0.64 -1.74 -21.88
C ALA A 169 -0.22 -0.78 -22.72
N THR A 170 -0.91 0.19 -22.11
CA THR A 170 -1.62 1.23 -22.87
C THR A 170 -0.71 2.29 -23.48
N LEU A 171 0.49 2.49 -22.93
CA LEU A 171 1.47 3.41 -23.50
C LEU A 171 2.23 2.71 -24.63
N THR A 172 2.40 3.42 -25.74
CA THR A 172 3.29 2.97 -26.82
C THR A 172 4.75 3.04 -26.37
N PRO A 173 5.68 2.28 -27.00
CA PRO A 173 7.10 2.35 -26.66
C PRO A 173 7.66 3.78 -26.69
N ARG A 174 7.21 4.60 -27.66
CA ARG A 174 7.64 5.99 -27.79
C ARG A 174 7.11 6.90 -26.68
N GLU A 175 5.86 6.68 -26.27
CA GLU A 175 5.29 7.38 -25.12
C GLU A 175 6.00 7.01 -23.81
N GLN A 176 6.42 5.76 -23.65
CA GLN A 176 7.24 5.32 -22.50
C GLN A 176 8.62 6.00 -22.50
N GLU A 177 9.33 6.02 -23.63
CA GLU A 177 10.62 6.72 -23.76
C GLU A 177 10.51 8.21 -23.41
N VAL A 178 9.51 8.89 -23.97
CA VAL A 178 9.26 10.31 -23.71
C VAL A 178 8.92 10.55 -22.24
N MET A 179 8.13 9.67 -21.61
CA MET A 179 7.80 9.77 -20.19
C MET A 179 9.00 9.53 -19.27
N LEU A 180 9.87 8.58 -19.61
CA LEU A 180 11.09 8.30 -18.85
C LEU A 180 12.02 9.52 -18.85
N LEU A 181 12.36 10.04 -20.03
CA LEU A 181 13.18 11.25 -20.14
C LEU A 181 12.51 12.47 -19.49
N SER A 182 11.18 12.53 -19.54
CA SER A 182 10.43 13.56 -18.85
C SER A 182 10.55 13.47 -17.32
N SER A 183 10.60 12.26 -16.76
CA SER A 183 10.82 12.04 -15.32
C SER A 183 12.24 12.35 -14.85
N GLU A 184 13.22 12.28 -15.76
CA GLU A 184 14.59 12.75 -15.53
C GLU A 184 14.71 14.29 -15.51
N GLY A 185 13.63 15.01 -15.82
CA GLY A 185 13.59 16.48 -15.80
C GLY A 185 13.87 17.17 -17.13
N LEU A 186 14.03 16.42 -18.24
CA LEU A 186 14.35 17.00 -19.54
C LEU A 186 13.16 17.79 -20.13
N THR A 187 13.42 18.94 -20.71
CA THR A 187 12.44 19.72 -21.48
C THR A 187 12.05 19.01 -22.79
N SER A 188 10.93 19.41 -23.39
CA SER A 188 10.50 18.82 -24.67
C SER A 188 11.51 19.06 -25.81
N GLN A 189 12.36 20.09 -25.70
CA GLN A 189 13.47 20.34 -26.64
C GLN A 189 14.61 19.35 -26.43
N GLU A 190 15.06 19.15 -25.19
CA GLU A 190 16.12 18.18 -24.88
C GLU A 190 15.70 16.74 -25.23
N ILE A 191 14.44 16.37 -24.96
CA ILE A 191 13.89 15.07 -25.37
C ILE A 191 13.87 14.94 -26.89
N ALA A 192 13.46 16.00 -27.60
CA ALA A 192 13.39 16.02 -29.05
C ALA A 192 14.77 15.81 -29.68
N GLU A 193 15.80 16.48 -29.16
CA GLU A 193 17.19 16.30 -29.57
C GLU A 193 17.67 14.86 -29.32
N ARG A 194 17.39 14.31 -28.13
CA ARG A 194 17.85 12.96 -27.74
C ARG A 194 17.16 11.85 -28.54
N LEU A 195 15.90 12.03 -28.91
CA LEU A 195 15.11 11.03 -29.64
C LEU A 195 15.05 11.27 -31.16
N GLY A 196 15.69 12.32 -31.67
CA GLY A 196 15.71 12.65 -33.11
C GLY A 196 14.31 13.03 -33.66
N MET A 197 13.53 13.79 -32.90
CA MET A 197 12.18 14.25 -33.30
C MET A 197 11.97 15.75 -33.04
N SER A 198 10.79 16.28 -33.33
CA SER A 198 10.48 17.69 -33.00
C SER A 198 9.91 17.84 -31.59
N ALA A 199 10.14 19.00 -30.94
CA ALA A 199 9.53 19.30 -29.63
C ALA A 199 7.99 19.27 -29.67
N ARG A 200 7.38 19.59 -30.82
CA ARG A 200 5.94 19.44 -31.04
C ARG A 200 5.51 17.97 -30.96
N THR A 201 6.28 17.06 -31.57
CA THR A 201 6.02 15.61 -31.53
C THR A 201 6.16 15.08 -30.10
N VAL A 202 7.16 15.55 -29.34
CA VAL A 202 7.30 15.20 -27.92
C VAL A 202 6.07 15.63 -27.12
N ASN A 203 5.61 16.87 -27.29
CA ASN A 203 4.41 17.36 -26.61
C ASN A 203 3.18 16.51 -26.97
N GLN A 204 3.02 16.12 -28.24
CA GLN A 204 1.93 15.24 -28.64
C GLN A 204 1.97 13.88 -27.93
N HIS A 205 3.16 13.28 -27.76
CA HIS A 205 3.29 12.04 -26.98
C HIS A 205 2.90 12.26 -25.50
N LEU A 206 3.30 13.38 -24.90
CA LEU A 206 2.96 13.72 -23.51
C LEU A 206 1.46 13.98 -23.32
N ASP A 207 0.80 14.61 -24.29
CA ASP A 207 -0.65 14.82 -24.29
C ASP A 207 -1.38 13.48 -24.37
N ASN A 208 -0.98 12.62 -25.30
CA ASN A 208 -1.55 11.27 -25.42
C ASN A 208 -1.37 10.44 -24.14
N VAL A 209 -0.21 10.54 -23.48
CA VAL A 209 0.01 9.89 -22.18
C VAL A 209 -0.93 10.46 -21.13
N SER A 210 -1.08 11.79 -21.10
CA SER A 210 -1.93 12.45 -20.11
C SER A 210 -3.38 11.97 -20.23
N ASP A 211 -3.88 11.84 -21.46
CA ASP A 211 -5.19 11.28 -21.77
C ASP A 211 -5.31 9.81 -21.34
N LYS A 212 -4.33 8.97 -21.70
CA LYS A 212 -4.31 7.54 -21.36
C LYS A 212 -4.25 7.29 -19.86
N LEU A 213 -3.55 8.15 -19.11
CA LEU A 213 -3.42 8.04 -17.65
C LEU A 213 -4.52 8.81 -16.89
N GLY A 214 -5.42 9.53 -17.57
CA GLY A 214 -6.46 10.34 -16.93
C GLY A 214 -5.89 11.49 -16.09
N THR A 215 -4.77 12.04 -16.50
CA THR A 215 -4.03 13.09 -15.78
C THR A 215 -4.18 14.44 -16.45
N ARG A 216 -3.87 15.52 -15.71
CA ARG A 216 -4.21 16.90 -16.11
C ARG A 216 -3.08 17.63 -16.82
N ASN A 217 -1.84 17.18 -16.64
CA ASN A 217 -0.65 17.79 -17.21
C ASN A 217 0.53 16.84 -17.06
N ARG A 218 1.60 17.13 -17.79
CA ARG A 218 2.88 16.41 -17.77
C ARG A 218 3.38 16.06 -16.35
N VAL A 219 3.34 17.00 -15.42
CA VAL A 219 3.84 16.78 -14.05
C VAL A 219 2.97 15.75 -13.32
N HIS A 220 1.65 15.85 -13.46
CA HIS A 220 0.72 14.86 -12.95
C HIS A 220 0.93 13.50 -13.62
N SER A 221 1.15 13.45 -14.93
CA SER A 221 1.46 12.21 -15.66
C SER A 221 2.73 11.55 -15.12
N VAL A 222 3.80 12.33 -14.89
CA VAL A 222 5.07 11.82 -14.33
C VAL A 222 4.87 11.31 -12.92
N ALA A 223 4.22 12.10 -12.05
CA ALA A 223 3.94 11.70 -10.67
C ALA A 223 3.09 10.41 -10.63
N GLN A 224 2.08 10.31 -11.51
CA GLN A 224 1.23 9.13 -11.61
C GLN A 224 2.00 7.92 -12.14
N ALA A 225 2.83 8.08 -13.17
CA ALA A 225 3.64 7.00 -13.71
C ALA A 225 4.68 6.49 -12.70
N ILE A 226 5.29 7.37 -11.89
CA ILE A 226 6.16 7.00 -10.77
C ILE A 226 5.37 6.26 -9.68
N ARG A 227 4.20 6.78 -9.27
CA ARG A 227 3.32 6.15 -8.28
C ARG A 227 2.89 4.75 -8.69
N LEU A 228 2.60 4.58 -9.98
CA LEU A 228 2.26 3.30 -10.59
C LEU A 228 3.51 2.45 -10.90
N LYS A 229 4.73 2.87 -10.55
CA LYS A 229 5.98 2.15 -10.86
C LYS A 229 6.10 1.74 -12.34
N MET A 230 5.59 2.59 -13.23
CA MET A 230 5.64 2.41 -14.69
C MET A 230 6.98 2.87 -15.27
N LEU A 231 7.70 3.74 -14.55
CA LEU A 231 9.02 4.24 -14.90
C LEU A 231 10.01 3.60 -13.93
N GLN A 232 11.02 2.90 -14.47
CA GLN A 232 12.12 2.28 -13.73
C GLN A 232 13.45 2.82 -14.26
#